data_AF-A0A932RV66-F1
#
_entry.id   AF-A0A932RV66-F1
#
_cell.length_a   1.000
_cell.length_b   1.000
_cell.length_c   1.000
_cell.angle_alpha   90.00
_cell.angle_beta   90.00
_cell.angle_gamma   90.00
#
_symmetry.space_group_name_H-M   'P 1'
#
loop_
_entity.id
_entity.type
_entity.pdbx_description
1 polymer ?
#
loop_
_entity_poly.entity_id
_entity_poly.type
_entity_poly.pdbx_seq_one_letter_code
_entity_poly.pdbx_strand_id
1 'polypeptide(L)'
;MGPGWSADAGRLIFGPGYAGTIVRDGYAGYAHLAGAVHAWCGAHGLRDLRAVYETDPDGQVWARSMADLLITANAKATAARTAGKPRLDDAALAEIGSWYRGAVAKGISDNQNHRGKAGKDGLRLARRFRDHQDMILRFTTDLAVGFTSNQAERDIRPVKVQMRTSGGCWRTLEGLADFAIVQSYLSTAAKWGIDQLDALTQLFTDGPWLPAAIRPG
;
A
#
# COMPACT_ATOMS: atom_id res chain seq x y z
N MET A 1 -29.03 17.18 -1.88
CA MET A 1 -27.62 17.19 -2.35
C MET A 1 -27.00 15.89 -1.90
N GLY A 2 -26.93 14.91 -2.80
CA GLY A 2 -26.79 13.50 -2.46
C GLY A 2 -25.36 13.09 -2.05
N PRO A 3 -25.20 12.24 -1.02
CA PRO A 3 -23.95 11.56 -0.72
C PRO A 3 -23.84 10.34 -1.64
N GLY A 4 -22.68 10.08 -2.27
CA GLY A 4 -22.54 8.82 -3.03
C GLY A 4 -21.27 8.62 -3.84
N TRP A 5 -20.70 9.68 -4.42
CA TRP A 5 -19.68 9.51 -5.47
C TRP A 5 -18.31 8.98 -5.00
N SER A 6 -17.98 8.99 -3.71
CA SER A 6 -16.70 8.44 -3.21
C SER A 6 -16.77 6.95 -2.84
N ALA A 7 -17.95 6.41 -2.54
CA ALA A 7 -18.13 5.01 -2.19
C ALA A 7 -18.16 4.12 -3.45
N ASP A 8 -18.70 4.64 -4.55
CA ASP A 8 -18.92 3.89 -5.78
C ASP A 8 -17.64 3.65 -6.60
N ALA A 9 -16.64 4.53 -6.47
CA ALA A 9 -15.35 4.33 -7.14
C ALA A 9 -14.60 3.11 -6.60
N GLY A 10 -14.65 2.85 -5.29
CA GLY A 10 -14.04 1.66 -4.68
C GLY A 10 -14.75 0.37 -5.07
N ARG A 11 -16.09 0.43 -5.21
CA ARG A 11 -16.92 -0.72 -5.59
C ARG A 11 -16.75 -1.12 -7.06
N LEU A 12 -16.45 -0.16 -7.95
CA LEU A 12 -16.19 -0.40 -9.37
C LEU A 12 -14.76 -0.89 -9.64
N ILE A 13 -13.77 -0.43 -8.86
CA ILE A 13 -12.36 -0.81 -9.03
C ILE A 13 -12.06 -2.22 -8.48
N PHE A 14 -12.73 -2.63 -7.40
CA PHE A 14 -12.44 -3.90 -6.72
C PHE A 14 -13.58 -4.94 -6.79
N GLY A 15 -14.78 -4.52 -7.21
CA GLY A 15 -15.99 -5.37 -7.19
C GLY A 15 -16.52 -5.64 -5.77
N PRO A 16 -17.78 -6.06 -5.60
CA PRO A 16 -18.24 -6.64 -4.34
C PRO A 16 -17.48 -7.96 -4.08
N GLY A 17 -16.75 -8.04 -2.97
CA GLY A 17 -16.06 -9.26 -2.55
C GLY A 17 -14.55 -9.34 -2.81
N TYR A 18 -13.85 -8.21 -3.00
CA TYR A 18 -12.39 -8.22 -3.11
C TYR A 18 -11.71 -8.82 -1.87
N ALA A 19 -11.13 -10.01 -2.03
CA ALA A 19 -10.43 -10.77 -1.00
C ALA A 19 -8.90 -10.52 -0.98
N GLY A 20 -8.41 -9.53 -1.72
CA GLY A 20 -6.98 -9.19 -1.76
C GLY A 20 -6.55 -8.22 -0.65
N THR A 21 -5.25 -7.90 -0.61
CA THR A 21 -4.68 -6.95 0.36
C THR A 21 -4.55 -5.54 -0.22
N ILE A 22 -5.17 -4.56 0.42
CA ILE A 22 -5.07 -3.13 0.08
C ILE A 22 -3.95 -2.48 0.89
N VAL A 23 -2.96 -1.91 0.21
CA VAL A 23 -1.92 -1.06 0.83
C VAL A 23 -2.42 0.38 0.86
N ARG A 24 -2.78 0.90 2.05
CA ARG A 24 -3.37 2.23 2.22
C ARG A 24 -2.41 3.22 2.91
N ASP A 25 -2.59 4.49 2.62
CA ASP A 25 -1.85 5.63 3.20
C ASP A 25 -2.28 5.99 4.63
N GLY A 26 -3.33 5.35 5.15
CA GLY A 26 -3.90 5.66 6.46
C GLY A 26 -5.20 6.46 6.39
N TYR A 27 -5.67 6.87 5.20
CA TYR A 27 -6.94 7.56 5.02
C TYR A 27 -8.12 6.74 5.57
N ALA A 28 -8.90 7.35 6.49
CA ALA A 28 -10.01 6.69 7.18
C ALA A 28 -11.16 6.32 6.21
N GLY A 29 -11.22 6.96 5.05
CA GLY A 29 -12.21 6.68 4.02
C GLY A 29 -12.16 5.26 3.47
N TYR A 30 -11.12 4.46 3.72
CA TYR A 30 -11.07 3.04 3.32
C TYR A 30 -11.70 2.07 4.31
N ALA A 31 -12.13 2.53 5.50
CA ALA A 31 -12.66 1.67 6.55
C ALA A 31 -13.95 0.92 6.15
N HIS A 32 -14.68 1.41 5.15
CA HIS A 32 -15.89 0.76 4.63
C HIS A 32 -15.60 -0.49 3.76
N LEU A 33 -14.34 -0.72 3.37
CA LEU A 33 -13.91 -1.90 2.61
C LEU A 33 -13.61 -3.07 3.56
N ALA A 34 -14.62 -3.49 4.33
CA ALA A 34 -14.49 -4.47 5.41
C ALA A 34 -14.14 -5.89 4.93
N GLY A 35 -14.38 -6.22 3.66
CA GLY A 35 -14.05 -7.53 3.08
C GLY A 35 -12.59 -7.69 2.63
N ALA A 36 -11.83 -6.58 2.58
CA ALA A 36 -10.44 -6.60 2.13
C ALA A 36 -9.48 -6.75 3.32
N VAL A 37 -8.36 -7.40 3.08
CA VAL A 37 -7.23 -7.39 4.01
C VAL A 37 -6.50 -6.05 3.86
N HIS A 38 -6.04 -5.43 4.95
CA HIS A 38 -5.38 -4.11 4.90
C HIS A 38 -3.91 -4.18 5.31
N ALA A 39 -3.09 -3.46 4.56
CA ALA A 39 -1.69 -3.17 4.86
C ALA A 39 -1.46 -1.66 4.92
N TRP A 40 -0.49 -1.22 5.72
CA TRP A 40 -0.10 0.18 5.77
C TRP A 40 1.00 0.47 4.75
N CYS A 41 0.87 1.57 4.02
CA CYS A 41 1.91 2.06 3.12
C CYS A 41 3.12 2.55 3.93
N GLY A 42 4.22 1.81 3.85
CA GLY A 42 5.46 2.10 4.55
C GLY A 42 6.07 3.45 4.18
N ALA A 43 5.91 3.92 2.94
CA ALA A 43 6.37 5.25 2.54
C ALA A 43 5.68 6.38 3.33
N HIS A 44 4.38 6.26 3.62
CA HIS A 44 3.67 7.21 4.49
C HIS A 44 4.11 7.06 5.94
N GLY A 45 4.30 5.83 6.41
CA GLY A 45 4.88 5.57 7.73
C GLY A 45 6.24 6.23 7.94
N LEU A 46 7.15 6.12 6.97
CA LEU A 46 8.47 6.74 7.00
C LEU A 46 8.41 8.28 6.98
N ARG A 47 7.49 8.88 6.22
CA ARG A 47 7.28 10.34 6.25
C ARG A 47 6.79 10.82 7.60
N ASP A 48 5.84 10.11 8.21
CA ASP A 48 5.32 10.47 9.53
C ASP A 48 6.41 10.34 10.62
N LEU A 49 7.22 9.27 10.57
CA LEU A 49 8.36 9.08 11.46
C LEU A 49 9.40 10.19 11.31
N ARG A 50 9.73 10.55 10.06
CA ARG A 50 10.64 11.66 9.75
C ARG A 50 10.13 12.98 10.30
N ALA A 51 8.84 13.28 10.10
CA ALA A 51 8.23 14.52 10.58
C ALA A 51 8.30 14.63 12.11
N VAL A 52 8.07 13.53 12.84
CA VAL A 52 8.25 13.51 14.30
C VAL A 52 9.72 13.69 14.67
N TYR A 53 10.64 12.97 14.04
CA TYR A 53 12.07 13.06 14.31
C TYR A 53 12.64 14.47 14.09
N GLU A 54 12.28 15.13 12.98
CA GLU A 54 12.78 16.48 12.65
C GLU A 54 12.33 17.55 13.64
N THR A 55 11.24 17.32 14.40
CA THR A 55 10.77 18.28 15.42
C THR A 55 11.58 18.27 16.71
N ASP A 56 12.21 17.14 17.04
CA ASP A 56 13.01 16.96 18.26
C ASP A 56 13.91 15.71 18.09
N PRO A 57 15.06 15.82 17.39
CA PRO A 57 15.91 14.67 17.07
C PRO A 57 16.42 13.92 18.30
N ASP A 58 16.71 14.64 19.38
CA ASP A 58 17.23 14.07 20.63
C ASP A 58 16.13 13.40 21.45
N GLY A 59 14.92 13.95 21.46
CA GLY A 59 13.76 13.37 22.15
C GLY A 59 13.00 12.30 21.35
N GLN A 60 13.22 12.20 20.03
CA GLN A 60 12.47 11.31 19.13
C GLN A 60 13.34 10.24 18.48
N VAL A 61 14.41 9.79 19.15
CA VAL A 61 15.30 8.72 18.67
C VAL A 61 14.53 7.45 18.29
N TRP A 62 13.44 7.13 19.00
CA TRP A 62 12.58 5.99 18.68
C TRP A 62 12.04 6.04 17.25
N ALA A 63 11.72 7.24 16.74
CA ALA A 63 11.15 7.42 15.41
C ALA A 63 12.20 7.10 14.32
N ARG A 64 13.45 7.51 14.54
CA ARG A 64 14.59 7.12 13.71
C ARG A 64 14.84 5.62 13.77
N SER A 65 14.92 5.03 14.96
CA SER A 65 15.13 3.58 15.12
C SER A 65 14.03 2.76 14.45
N MET A 66 12.77 3.20 14.53
CA MET A 66 11.66 2.58 13.83
C MET A 66 11.79 2.72 12.31
N ALA A 67 12.20 3.89 11.80
CA ALA A 67 12.41 4.10 10.38
C ALA A 67 13.51 3.19 9.83
N ASP A 68 14.65 3.11 10.51
CA ASP A 68 15.78 2.24 10.16
C ASP A 68 15.34 0.77 10.14
N LEU A 69 14.60 0.33 11.16
CA LEU A 69 14.03 -1.02 11.21
C LEU A 69 13.13 -1.32 10.00
N LEU A 70 12.21 -0.42 9.65
CA LEU A 70 11.31 -0.62 8.51
C LEU A 70 12.07 -0.68 7.18
N ILE A 71 13.11 0.13 7.02
CA ILE A 71 13.97 0.10 5.83
C ILE A 71 14.72 -1.24 5.74
N THR A 72 15.34 -1.68 6.83
CA THR A 72 16.03 -2.98 6.88
C THR A 72 15.06 -4.14 6.62
N ALA A 73 13.89 -4.13 7.24
CA ALA A 73 12.86 -5.14 7.01
C ALA A 73 12.40 -5.16 5.55
N ASN A 74 12.23 -4.00 4.90
CA ASN A 74 11.88 -3.92 3.49
C ASN A 74 12.98 -4.48 2.58
N ALA A 75 14.26 -4.24 2.90
CA ALA A 75 15.37 -4.85 2.18
C ALA A 75 15.35 -6.39 2.30
N LYS A 76 15.15 -6.92 3.52
CA LYS A 76 15.01 -8.37 3.75
C LYS A 76 13.82 -8.95 2.96
N ALA A 77 12.65 -8.30 3.02
CA ALA A 77 11.44 -8.72 2.30
C ALA A 77 11.64 -8.70 0.77
N THR A 78 12.35 -7.69 0.26
CA THR A 78 12.68 -7.59 -1.17
C THR A 78 13.59 -8.73 -1.61
N ALA A 79 14.66 -9.01 -0.88
CA ALA A 79 15.55 -10.13 -1.19
C ALA A 79 14.82 -11.48 -1.16
N ALA A 80 13.97 -11.70 -0.15
CA ALA A 80 13.18 -12.92 -0.03
C ALA A 80 12.14 -13.06 -1.16
N ARG A 81 11.52 -11.96 -1.59
CA ARG A 81 10.59 -11.94 -2.73
C ARG A 81 11.31 -12.31 -4.03
N THR A 82 12.50 -11.77 -4.28
CA THR A 82 13.32 -12.14 -5.44
C THR A 82 13.70 -13.61 -5.41
N ALA A 83 13.89 -14.18 -4.22
CA ALA A 83 14.13 -15.62 -4.03
C ALA A 83 12.84 -16.48 -4.09
N GLY A 84 11.69 -15.91 -4.46
CA GLY A 84 10.43 -16.65 -4.62
C GLY A 84 9.80 -17.11 -3.29
N LYS A 85 10.22 -16.56 -2.15
CA LYS A 85 9.64 -16.92 -0.85
C LYS A 85 8.27 -16.27 -0.66
N PRO A 86 7.34 -16.90 0.08
CA PRO A 86 6.04 -16.31 0.40
C PRO A 86 6.08 -15.39 1.63
N ARG A 87 7.06 -15.57 2.52
CA ARG A 87 7.26 -14.80 3.76
C ARG A 87 8.73 -14.81 4.19
N LEU A 88 9.11 -13.92 5.10
CA LEU A 88 10.38 -14.05 5.82
C LEU A 88 10.38 -15.27 6.73
N ASP A 89 11.57 -15.81 7.00
CA ASP A 89 11.73 -16.92 7.95
C ASP A 89 11.42 -16.49 9.39
N ASP A 90 11.16 -17.47 10.25
CA ASP A 90 10.69 -17.23 11.61
C ASP A 90 11.70 -16.48 12.47
N ALA A 91 13.00 -16.69 12.25
CA ALA A 91 14.05 -15.99 12.96
C ALA A 91 14.05 -14.49 12.61
N ALA A 92 13.97 -14.15 11.32
CA ALA A 92 13.88 -12.77 10.86
C ALA A 92 12.59 -12.09 11.33
N LEU A 93 11.45 -12.79 11.31
CA LEU A 93 10.19 -12.25 11.82
C LEU A 93 10.22 -12.00 13.32
N ALA A 94 10.79 -12.94 14.10
CA ALA A 94 10.93 -12.79 15.55
C ALA A 94 11.86 -11.62 15.90
N GLU A 95 12.98 -11.49 15.19
CA GLU A 95 13.90 -10.35 15.30
C GLU A 95 13.14 -9.05 15.03
N ILE A 96 12.60 -8.87 13.82
CA ILE A 96 11.89 -7.65 13.41
C ILE A 96 10.78 -7.30 14.42
N GLY A 97 9.98 -8.29 14.83
CA GLY A 97 8.92 -8.08 15.80
C GLY A 97 9.42 -7.63 17.18
N SER A 98 10.56 -8.14 17.64
CA SER A 98 11.19 -7.72 18.89
C SER A 98 11.65 -6.27 18.84
N TRP A 99 12.44 -5.90 17.82
CA TRP A 99 12.93 -4.54 17.62
C TRP A 99 11.77 -3.55 17.43
N TYR A 100 10.72 -3.95 16.71
CA TYR A 100 9.52 -3.15 16.50
C TYR A 100 8.84 -2.81 17.82
N ARG A 101 8.54 -3.82 18.64
CA ARG A 101 7.90 -3.64 19.94
C ARG A 101 8.76 -2.80 20.88
N GLY A 102 10.08 -2.99 20.87
CA GLY A 102 11.02 -2.18 21.63
C GLY A 102 10.97 -0.70 21.25
N ALA A 103 11.05 -0.39 19.95
CA ALA A 103 10.98 0.99 19.45
C ALA A 103 9.61 1.65 19.75
N VAL A 104 8.50 0.91 19.62
CA VAL A 104 7.16 1.40 20.00
C VAL A 104 7.08 1.68 21.50
N ALA A 105 7.56 0.77 22.35
CA ALA A 105 7.56 0.95 23.79
C ALA A 105 8.36 2.19 24.21
N LYS A 106 9.54 2.39 23.59
CA LYS A 106 10.36 3.59 23.79
C LYS A 106 9.61 4.85 23.35
N GLY A 107 8.99 4.84 22.17
CA GLY A 107 8.20 5.96 21.66
C GLY A 107 7.02 6.34 22.56
N ILE A 108 6.34 5.37 23.17
CA ILE A 108 5.30 5.64 24.16
C ILE A 108 5.90 6.23 25.44
N SER A 109 6.93 5.59 25.99
CA SER A 109 7.55 6.01 27.25
C SER A 109 8.13 7.42 27.17
N ASP A 110 8.81 7.75 26.07
CA ASP A 110 9.43 9.06 25.85
C ASP A 110 8.43 10.19 25.65
N ASN A 111 7.20 9.87 25.25
CA ASN A 111 6.21 10.88 24.87
C ASN A 111 5.01 10.96 25.82
N GLN A 112 4.73 9.94 26.64
CA GLN A 112 3.50 9.84 27.45
C GLN A 112 3.29 10.99 28.45
N ASN A 113 4.39 11.56 28.96
CA ASN A 113 4.35 12.63 29.96
C ASN A 113 4.61 14.02 29.37
N HIS A 114 4.86 14.13 28.07
CA HIS A 114 5.17 15.39 27.41
C HIS A 114 3.89 16.08 26.93
N ARG A 115 3.67 17.33 27.39
CA ARG A 115 2.45 18.11 27.08
C ARG A 115 2.59 18.99 25.83
N GLY A 116 3.81 19.19 25.34
CA GLY A 116 4.10 19.95 24.13
C GLY A 116 3.62 19.26 22.86
N LYS A 117 3.57 19.99 21.75
CA LYS A 117 3.11 19.49 20.45
C LYS A 117 3.91 18.26 19.98
N ALA A 118 5.24 18.34 20.03
CA ALA A 118 6.12 17.22 19.66
C ALA A 118 5.82 15.94 20.45
N GLY A 119 5.66 16.06 21.78
CA GLY A 119 5.27 14.95 22.65
C GLY A 119 3.91 14.34 22.30
N LYS A 120 2.91 15.17 22.02
CA LYS A 120 1.57 14.71 21.61
C LYS A 120 1.60 14.00 20.26
N ASP A 121 2.32 14.56 19.29
CA ASP A 121 2.43 14.00 17.94
C ASP A 121 3.22 12.68 17.96
N GLY A 122 4.33 12.62 18.69
CA GLY A 122 5.12 11.41 18.93
C GLY A 122 4.30 10.31 19.61
N LEU A 123 3.57 10.63 20.69
CA LEU A 123 2.71 9.66 21.39
C LEU A 123 1.59 9.12 20.49
N ARG A 124 0.95 9.99 19.70
CA ARG A 124 -0.09 9.59 18.75
C ARG A 124 0.47 8.63 17.71
N LEU A 125 1.66 8.92 17.18
CA LEU A 125 2.32 8.08 16.19
C LEU A 125 2.71 6.72 16.79
N ALA A 126 3.33 6.70 17.97
CA ALA A 126 3.75 5.47 18.64
C ALA A 126 2.55 4.55 18.96
N ARG A 127 1.43 5.11 19.43
CA ARG A 127 0.18 4.36 19.65
C ARG A 127 -0.38 3.78 18.36
N ARG A 128 -0.36 4.55 17.26
CA ARG A 128 -0.79 4.06 15.94
C ARG A 128 0.06 2.87 15.48
N PHE A 129 1.38 2.93 15.67
CA PHE A 129 2.28 1.82 15.35
C PHE A 129 1.99 0.59 16.22
N ARG A 130 1.73 0.77 17.52
CA ARG A 130 1.29 -0.30 18.41
C ARG A 130 -0.01 -0.95 17.92
N ASP A 131 -1.04 -0.15 17.66
CA ASP A 131 -2.40 -0.61 17.39
C ASP A 131 -2.55 -1.24 16.00
N HIS A 132 -1.61 -0.94 15.08
CA HIS A 132 -1.64 -1.40 13.70
C HIS A 132 -0.39 -2.17 13.28
N GLN A 133 0.32 -2.78 14.23
CA GLN A 133 1.56 -3.53 13.99
C GLN A 133 1.41 -4.53 12.84
N ASP A 134 0.37 -5.38 12.87
CA ASP A 134 0.16 -6.42 11.87
C ASP A 134 -0.10 -5.85 10.47
N MET A 135 -0.77 -4.69 10.39
CA MET A 135 -0.96 -3.99 9.11
C MET A 135 0.33 -3.39 8.59
N ILE A 136 1.16 -2.84 9.48
CA ILE A 136 2.43 -2.18 9.13
C ILE A 136 3.48 -3.21 8.71
N LEU A 137 3.55 -4.36 9.40
CA LEU A 137 4.53 -5.42 9.13
C LEU A 137 4.05 -6.46 8.12
N ARG A 138 2.84 -6.34 7.56
CA ARG A 138 2.25 -7.33 6.64
C ARG A 138 3.16 -7.67 5.46
N PHE A 139 3.91 -6.70 4.94
CA PHE A 139 4.88 -6.90 3.85
C PHE A 139 6.04 -7.86 4.20
N THR A 140 6.19 -8.26 5.47
CA THR A 140 7.19 -9.24 5.93
C THR A 140 6.62 -10.65 6.09
N THR A 141 5.33 -10.76 6.41
CA THR A 141 4.63 -12.03 6.64
C THR A 141 3.87 -12.52 5.42
N ASP A 142 3.58 -11.62 4.47
CA ASP A 142 3.02 -11.90 3.15
C ASP A 142 3.81 -11.08 2.10
N LEU A 143 4.73 -11.72 1.38
CA LEU A 143 5.59 -11.04 0.40
C LEU A 143 4.86 -10.67 -0.89
N ALA A 144 3.63 -11.13 -1.11
CA ALA A 144 2.78 -10.60 -2.19
C ALA A 144 2.39 -9.14 -1.92
N VAL A 145 2.43 -8.71 -0.65
CA VAL A 145 2.16 -7.33 -0.24
C VAL A 145 3.45 -6.50 -0.35
N GLY A 146 3.38 -5.42 -1.12
CA GLY A 146 4.47 -4.45 -1.24
C GLY A 146 4.57 -3.53 -0.01
N PHE A 147 5.78 -3.03 0.27
CA PHE A 147 6.00 -2.02 1.31
C PHE A 147 5.36 -0.67 0.97
N THR A 148 5.15 -0.37 -0.31
CA THR A 148 4.49 0.85 -0.77
C THR A 148 3.30 0.52 -1.66
N SER A 149 2.35 1.45 -1.74
CA SER A 149 1.23 1.38 -2.67
C SER A 149 1.64 1.72 -4.12
N ASN A 150 2.93 1.83 -4.44
CA ASN A 150 3.40 2.34 -5.73
C ASN A 150 2.80 1.58 -6.92
N GLN A 151 2.58 0.27 -6.80
CA GLN A 151 1.96 -0.50 -7.87
C GLN A 151 0.47 -0.14 -8.04
N ALA A 152 -0.30 -0.12 -6.95
CA ALA A 152 -1.70 0.31 -6.96
C ALA A 152 -1.85 1.76 -7.44
N GLU A 153 -0.96 2.66 -7.01
CA GLU A 153 -0.94 4.05 -7.46
C GLU A 153 -0.58 4.15 -8.95
N ARG A 154 0.42 3.39 -9.43
CA ARG A 154 0.75 3.31 -10.87
C ARG A 154 -0.42 2.77 -11.69
N ASP A 155 -1.12 1.76 -11.21
CA ASP A 155 -2.25 1.14 -11.91
C ASP A 155 -3.48 2.09 -11.93
N ILE A 156 -3.68 2.93 -10.90
CA ILE A 156 -4.79 3.91 -10.83
C ILE A 156 -4.44 5.24 -11.52
N ARG A 157 -3.16 5.61 -11.63
CA ARG A 157 -2.71 6.90 -12.17
C ARG A 157 -3.25 7.21 -13.58
N PRO A 158 -3.30 6.28 -14.54
CA PRO A 158 -3.92 6.51 -15.84
C PRO A 158 -5.39 6.97 -15.72
N VAL A 159 -6.16 6.38 -14.80
CA VAL A 159 -7.57 6.75 -14.56
C VAL A 159 -7.67 8.20 -14.09
N LYS A 160 -6.81 8.60 -13.14
CA LYS A 160 -6.78 9.99 -12.63
C LYS A 160 -6.29 10.99 -13.68
N VAL A 161 -5.30 10.63 -14.50
CA VAL A 161 -4.81 11.47 -15.59
C VAL A 161 -5.91 11.68 -16.63
N GLN A 162 -6.59 10.61 -17.05
CA GLN A 162 -7.70 10.68 -18.00
C GLN A 162 -8.83 11.54 -17.44
N MET A 163 -9.23 11.33 -16.19
CA MET A 163 -10.26 12.15 -15.52
C MET A 163 -9.91 13.64 -15.55
N ARG A 164 -8.65 14.00 -15.27
CA ARG A 164 -8.20 15.40 -15.30
C ARG A 164 -8.26 15.98 -16.72
N THR A 165 -7.81 15.22 -17.72
CA THR A 165 -7.85 15.64 -19.13
C THR A 165 -9.29 15.76 -19.65
N SER A 166 -10.22 14.93 -19.16
CA SER A 166 -11.63 14.92 -19.56
C SER A 166 -12.52 15.93 -18.80
N GLY A 167 -11.93 16.96 -18.17
CA GLY A 167 -12.69 18.03 -17.49
C GLY A 167 -12.99 17.77 -16.01
N GLY A 168 -12.27 16.84 -15.37
CA GLY A 168 -12.29 16.62 -13.92
C GLY A 168 -13.29 15.59 -13.42
N CYS A 169 -14.11 14.99 -14.30
CA CYS A 169 -15.07 13.94 -13.95
C CYS A 169 -15.28 12.96 -15.10
N TRP A 170 -15.61 11.71 -14.77
CA TRP A 170 -16.11 10.73 -15.74
C TRP A 170 -17.58 11.01 -16.04
N ARG A 171 -17.96 11.08 -17.31
CA ARG A 171 -19.34 11.38 -17.73
C ARG A 171 -20.31 10.22 -17.44
N THR A 172 -19.81 8.99 -17.43
CA THR A 172 -20.58 7.78 -17.12
C THR A 172 -19.71 6.80 -16.32
N LEU A 173 -20.35 5.92 -15.54
CA LEU A 173 -19.68 4.82 -14.85
C LEU A 173 -19.17 3.76 -15.82
N GLU A 174 -19.90 3.54 -16.92
CA GLU A 174 -19.53 2.62 -18.00
C GLU A 174 -18.22 3.02 -18.67
N GLY A 175 -18.03 4.31 -19.00
CA GLY A 175 -16.78 4.79 -19.59
C GLY A 175 -15.58 4.69 -18.64
N LEU A 176 -15.81 4.76 -17.32
CA LEU A 176 -14.76 4.46 -16.32
C LEU A 176 -14.43 2.96 -16.30
N ALA A 177 -15.43 2.09 -16.37
CA ALA A 177 -15.25 0.64 -16.39
C ALA A 177 -14.47 0.18 -17.63
N ASP A 178 -14.86 0.63 -18.82
CA ASP A 178 -14.18 0.31 -20.08
C ASP A 178 -12.71 0.74 -20.05
N PHE A 179 -12.45 1.95 -19.56
CA PHE A 179 -11.08 2.44 -19.42
C PHE A 179 -10.28 1.59 -18.42
N ALA A 180 -10.88 1.21 -17.29
CA ALA A 180 -10.23 0.36 -16.29
C ALA A 180 -9.91 -1.05 -16.84
N ILE A 181 -10.79 -1.62 -17.66
CA ILE A 181 -10.57 -2.92 -18.33
C ILE A 181 -9.33 -2.86 -19.23
N VAL A 182 -9.24 -1.84 -20.09
CA VAL A 182 -8.09 -1.66 -20.99
C VAL A 182 -6.80 -1.47 -20.20
N GLN A 183 -6.81 -0.64 -19.15
CA GLN A 183 -5.64 -0.44 -18.30
C GLN A 183 -5.23 -1.71 -17.55
N SER A 184 -6.20 -2.52 -17.08
CA SER A 184 -5.94 -3.80 -16.44
C SER A 184 -5.29 -4.80 -17.40
N TYR A 185 -5.77 -4.87 -18.65
CA TYR A 185 -5.17 -5.69 -19.71
C TYR A 185 -3.71 -5.29 -19.97
N LEU A 186 -3.43 -3.99 -20.17
CA LEU A 186 -2.08 -3.49 -20.42
C LEU A 186 -1.14 -3.67 -19.23
N SER A 187 -1.63 -3.45 -18.00
CA SER A 187 -0.86 -3.73 -16.77
C SER A 187 -0.50 -5.22 -16.66
N THR A 188 -1.41 -6.10 -17.08
CA THR A 188 -1.17 -7.55 -17.10
C THR A 188 -0.14 -7.92 -18.16
N ALA A 189 -0.27 -7.44 -19.40
CA ALA A 189 0.70 -7.69 -20.47
C ALA A 189 2.12 -7.22 -20.09
N ALA A 190 2.24 -6.01 -19.52
CA ALA A 190 3.52 -5.46 -19.07
C ALA A 190 4.18 -6.30 -17.96
N LYS A 191 3.40 -6.86 -17.03
CA LYS A 191 3.91 -7.78 -15.99
C LYS A 191 4.51 -9.07 -16.56
N TRP A 192 4.08 -9.47 -17.76
CA TRP A 192 4.60 -10.61 -18.50
C TRP A 192 5.69 -10.22 -19.52
N GLY A 193 6.20 -9.00 -19.45
CA GLY A 193 7.28 -8.52 -20.29
C GLY A 193 6.85 -8.14 -21.71
N ILE A 194 5.55 -7.99 -21.96
CA ILE A 194 5.02 -7.58 -23.26
C ILE A 194 4.88 -6.06 -23.27
N ASP A 195 5.43 -5.42 -24.31
CA ASP A 195 5.28 -3.98 -24.49
C ASP A 195 3.80 -3.60 -24.70
N GLN A 196 3.41 -2.41 -24.22
CA GLN A 196 2.01 -1.99 -24.30
C GLN A 196 1.55 -1.77 -25.75
N LEU A 197 2.43 -1.26 -26.62
CA LEU A 197 2.12 -1.07 -28.03
C LEU A 197 1.99 -2.42 -28.73
N ASP A 198 2.85 -3.38 -28.39
CA ASP A 198 2.77 -4.75 -28.91
C ASP A 198 1.47 -5.44 -28.46
N ALA A 199 1.10 -5.29 -27.18
CA ALA A 199 -0.13 -5.84 -26.63
C ALA A 199 -1.40 -5.26 -27.27
N LEU A 200 -1.39 -3.96 -27.61
CA LEU A 200 -2.46 -3.29 -28.35
C LEU A 200 -2.48 -3.70 -29.82
N THR A 201 -1.30 -3.77 -30.46
CA THR A 201 -1.18 -4.18 -31.86
C THR A 201 -1.74 -5.58 -32.02
N GLN A 202 -1.30 -6.53 -31.18
CA GLN A 202 -1.79 -7.90 -31.16
C GLN A 202 -3.30 -7.96 -30.94
N LEU A 203 -3.84 -7.17 -29.98
CA LEU A 203 -5.28 -7.10 -29.69
C LEU A 203 -6.10 -6.76 -30.94
N PHE A 204 -5.59 -5.88 -31.82
CA PHE A 204 -6.28 -5.45 -33.04
C PHE A 204 -5.95 -6.29 -34.29
N THR A 205 -4.88 -7.11 -34.28
CA THR A 205 -4.50 -7.97 -35.42
C THR A 205 -4.89 -9.43 -35.21
N ASP A 206 -4.39 -10.04 -34.14
CA ASP A 206 -4.42 -11.49 -33.91
C ASP A 206 -5.32 -11.89 -32.74
N GLY A 207 -5.94 -10.90 -32.08
CA GLY A 207 -6.77 -11.05 -30.91
C GLY A 207 -6.03 -10.79 -29.59
N PRO A 208 -6.75 -10.71 -28.46
CA PRO A 208 -6.14 -10.36 -27.17
C PRO A 208 -5.08 -11.36 -26.76
N TRP A 209 -3.94 -10.86 -26.28
CA TRP A 209 -2.99 -11.69 -25.57
C TRP A 209 -3.60 -12.17 -24.26
N LEU A 210 -3.50 -13.46 -23.98
CA LEU A 210 -3.96 -14.05 -22.71
C LEU A 210 -2.80 -14.78 -22.05
N PRO A 211 -2.59 -14.59 -20.73
CA PRO A 211 -1.54 -15.30 -20.00
C PRO A 211 -1.79 -16.82 -20.06
N ALA A 212 -0.71 -17.59 -20.13
CA ALA A 212 -0.79 -19.04 -20.08
C ALA A 212 -1.29 -19.48 -18.69
N ALA A 213 -2.59 -19.80 -18.64
CA ALA A 213 -3.43 -20.19 -17.49
C ALA A 213 -4.19 -19.07 -16.76
N ILE A 214 -5.41 -18.81 -17.24
CA ILE A 214 -6.62 -19.01 -16.42
C ILE A 214 -7.41 -20.13 -17.10
N ARG A 215 -6.92 -21.37 -17.00
CA ARG A 215 -7.79 -22.54 -17.27
C ARG A 215 -8.38 -22.94 -15.92
N PRO A 216 -9.70 -22.78 -15.69
CA PRO A 216 -10.32 -23.48 -14.58
C PRO A 216 -10.12 -24.98 -14.83
N GLY A 217 -9.36 -25.63 -13.96
CA GLY A 217 -9.38 -27.08 -13.79
C GLY A 217 -10.56 -27.48 -12.92
#